data_AF-A0A2W6TVR9-F1
#
_entry.id   AF-A0A2W6TVR9-F1
#
_cell.length_a   1.000
_cell.length_b   1.000
_cell.length_c   1.000
_cell.angle_alpha   90.00
_cell.angle_beta   90.00
_cell.angle_gamma   90.00
#
_symmetry.space_group_name_H-M   'P 1'
#
loop_
_entity.id
_entity.type
_entity.pdbx_description
1 polymer ?
#
loop_
_entity_poly.entity_id
_entity_poly.type
_entity_poly.pdbx_seq_one_letter_code
_entity_poly.pdbx_strand_id
1 'polypeptide(L)'
;LPQRVKRFVVMGGAITGHGNITPAAEFNIAFDPESAHIVFTSFPFIEVADWEATIAHGLLHRDVEQWLAADTDKARFYELISRQTRLWSEDSRGERWYAADALAMAWALQPEGGKVVEQRPLSIELTGTRTRGATIVDWNRQTGVADNTALLIGYDQARFEAQVRGALLGQ
;
A
#
# COMPACT_ATOMS: atom_id res chain seq x y z
N LEU A 1 -10.17 -6.22 20.42
CA LEU A 1 -8.96 -5.71 19.73
C LEU A 1 -9.15 -4.30 19.16
N PRO A 2 -10.23 -3.97 18.43
CA PRO A 2 -10.36 -2.65 17.76
C PRO A 2 -10.19 -1.44 18.68
N GLN A 3 -10.70 -1.51 19.90
CA GLN A 3 -10.56 -0.43 20.90
C GLN A 3 -9.18 -0.34 21.56
N ARG A 4 -8.29 -1.31 21.32
CA ARG A 4 -6.93 -1.37 21.91
C ARG A 4 -5.83 -0.98 20.93
N VAL A 5 -6.17 -0.80 19.65
CA VAL A 5 -5.25 -0.39 18.59
C VAL A 5 -5.45 1.10 18.35
N LYS A 6 -4.42 1.91 18.62
CA LYS A 6 -4.49 3.37 18.49
C LYS A 6 -4.63 3.82 17.02
N ARG A 7 -3.93 3.15 16.12
CA ARG A 7 -3.85 3.47 14.69
C ARG A 7 -3.65 2.17 13.92
N PHE A 8 -4.41 2.00 12.85
CA PHE A 8 -4.39 0.79 12.05
C PHE A 8 -4.22 1.16 10.58
N VAL A 9 -3.03 0.86 10.04
CA VAL A 9 -2.63 1.14 8.66
C VAL A 9 -2.59 -0.18 7.91
N VAL A 10 -3.28 -0.25 6.78
CA VAL A 10 -3.38 -1.42 5.92
C VAL A 10 -2.70 -1.10 4.60
N MET A 11 -1.84 -2.02 4.14
CA MET A 11 -1.49 -2.11 2.73
C MET A 11 -2.49 -3.04 2.05
N GLY A 12 -3.27 -2.50 1.13
CA GLY A 12 -4.16 -3.32 0.32
C GLY A 12 -5.29 -2.54 -0.33
N GLY A 13 -5.91 -3.17 -1.31
CA GLY A 13 -7.00 -2.59 -2.08
C GLY A 13 -6.53 -1.80 -3.30
N ALA A 14 -7.52 -1.33 -4.06
CA ALA A 14 -7.38 -0.48 -5.22
C ALA A 14 -8.55 0.51 -5.22
N ILE A 15 -8.31 1.75 -4.77
CA ILE A 15 -9.37 2.71 -4.42
C ILE A 15 -10.14 3.28 -5.62
N THR A 16 -9.59 3.18 -6.83
CA THR A 16 -10.29 3.48 -8.10
C THR A 16 -10.56 2.21 -8.92
N GLY A 17 -10.26 1.04 -8.35
CA GLY A 17 -10.58 -0.26 -8.92
C GLY A 17 -9.57 -0.77 -9.94
N HIS A 18 -8.33 -0.28 -9.89
CA HIS A 18 -7.23 -0.76 -10.75
C HIS A 18 -6.43 -1.84 -10.00
N GLY A 19 -6.94 -3.07 -10.01
CA GLY A 19 -6.34 -4.20 -9.30
C GLY A 19 -5.04 -4.72 -9.90
N ASN A 20 -4.35 -5.61 -9.17
CA ASN A 20 -3.10 -6.25 -9.61
C ASN A 20 -3.20 -7.79 -9.74
N ILE A 21 -4.25 -8.41 -9.20
CA ILE A 21 -4.49 -9.85 -9.32
C ILE A 21 -5.71 -10.15 -10.19
N THR A 22 -6.74 -9.29 -10.11
CA THR A 22 -7.84 -9.22 -11.09
C THR A 22 -7.95 -7.77 -11.58
N PRO A 23 -8.76 -7.49 -12.63
CA PRO A 23 -8.95 -6.12 -13.07
C PRO A 23 -9.40 -5.16 -11.96
N ALA A 24 -10.18 -5.65 -10.99
CA ALA A 24 -10.82 -4.83 -9.96
C ALA A 24 -10.25 -5.01 -8.53
N ALA A 25 -9.40 -6.01 -8.31
CA ALA A 25 -8.96 -6.38 -6.96
C ALA A 25 -7.44 -6.44 -6.83
N GLU A 26 -6.96 -5.93 -5.70
CA GLU A 26 -5.59 -6.05 -5.24
C GLU A 26 -5.40 -7.36 -4.48
N PHE A 27 -4.21 -7.96 -4.60
CA PHE A 27 -3.84 -9.27 -4.07
C PHE A 27 -4.22 -9.51 -2.60
N ASN A 28 -3.82 -8.67 -1.66
CA ASN A 28 -4.09 -8.89 -0.23
C ASN A 28 -5.59 -8.96 0.07
N ILE A 29 -6.39 -8.06 -0.50
CA ILE A 29 -7.85 -8.05 -0.31
C ILE A 29 -8.51 -9.22 -1.07
N ALA A 30 -8.06 -9.51 -2.29
CA ALA A 30 -8.60 -10.59 -3.11
C ALA A 30 -8.30 -11.99 -2.57
N PHE A 31 -7.19 -12.14 -1.86
CA PHE A 31 -6.76 -13.42 -1.30
C PHE A 31 -7.73 -13.92 -0.23
N ASP A 32 -8.20 -13.04 0.65
CA ASP A 32 -9.22 -13.33 1.65
C ASP A 32 -10.16 -12.12 1.86
N PRO A 33 -11.14 -11.94 0.97
CA PRO A 33 -12.03 -10.79 1.02
C PRO A 33 -13.02 -10.88 2.19
N GLU A 34 -13.33 -12.07 2.70
CA GLU A 34 -14.13 -12.25 3.92
C GLU A 34 -13.39 -11.69 5.14
N SER A 35 -12.12 -12.03 5.30
CA SER A 35 -11.30 -11.47 6.38
C SER A 35 -11.16 -9.96 6.25
N ALA A 36 -10.93 -9.45 5.03
CA ALA A 36 -10.92 -8.01 4.78
C ALA A 36 -12.26 -7.36 5.16
N HIS A 37 -13.40 -7.95 4.77
CA HIS A 37 -14.72 -7.45 5.14
C HIS A 37 -14.91 -7.39 6.66
N ILE A 38 -14.52 -8.44 7.39
CA ILE A 38 -14.59 -8.46 8.86
C ILE A 38 -13.74 -7.33 9.45
N VAL A 39 -12.52 -7.12 8.95
CA VAL A 39 -11.63 -6.06 9.44
C VAL A 39 -12.22 -4.67 9.17
N PHE A 40 -12.63 -4.38 7.93
CA PHE A 40 -13.17 -3.08 7.52
C PHE A 40 -14.52 -2.73 8.15
N THR A 41 -15.25 -3.71 8.67
CA THR A 41 -16.50 -3.50 9.41
C THR A 41 -16.31 -3.51 10.93
N SER A 42 -15.25 -4.13 11.45
CA SER A 42 -15.01 -4.25 12.90
C SER A 42 -14.17 -3.11 13.48
N PHE A 43 -13.32 -2.47 12.68
CA PHE A 43 -12.56 -1.29 13.10
C PHE A 43 -13.34 -0.03 12.76
N PRO A 44 -13.43 0.95 13.68
CA PRO A 44 -14.19 2.17 13.45
C PRO A 44 -13.57 3.06 12.38
N PHE A 45 -12.24 2.98 12.20
CA PHE A 45 -11.52 3.78 11.24
C PHE A 45 -10.22 3.08 10.82
N ILE A 46 -9.92 3.06 9.52
CA ILE A 46 -8.74 2.40 8.96
C ILE A 46 -7.99 3.34 8.01
N GLU A 47 -6.68 3.37 8.10
CA GLU A 47 -5.83 4.06 7.14
C GLU A 47 -5.39 3.09 6.04
N VAL A 48 -5.60 3.43 4.78
CA VAL A 48 -5.38 2.55 3.63
C VAL A 48 -4.30 3.14 2.72
N ALA A 49 -3.18 2.45 2.60
CA ALA A 49 -2.17 2.68 1.57
C ALA A 49 -2.35 1.59 0.50
N ASP A 50 -3.03 1.95 -0.59
CA ASP A 50 -3.49 0.97 -1.56
C ASP A 50 -2.45 0.69 -2.67
N TRP A 51 -2.78 -0.21 -3.58
CA TRP A 51 -1.92 -0.56 -4.70
C TRP A 51 -1.70 0.62 -5.67
N GLU A 52 -2.70 1.47 -5.86
CA GLU A 52 -2.60 2.59 -6.78
C GLU A 52 -1.69 3.69 -6.22
N ALA A 53 -1.79 3.97 -4.92
CA ALA A 53 -0.80 4.79 -4.22
C ALA A 53 0.61 4.19 -4.32
N THR A 54 0.74 2.86 -4.22
CA THR A 54 2.04 2.20 -4.39
C THR A 54 2.64 2.46 -5.78
N ILE A 55 1.84 2.36 -6.84
CA ILE A 55 2.29 2.64 -8.20
C ILE A 55 2.73 4.10 -8.33
N ALA A 56 1.93 5.03 -7.78
CA ALA A 56 2.23 6.47 -7.84
C ALA A 56 3.55 6.84 -7.16
N HIS A 57 4.01 6.05 -6.19
CA HIS A 57 5.23 6.28 -5.40
C HIS A 57 6.33 5.24 -5.68
N GLY A 58 6.30 4.57 -6.84
CA GLY A 58 7.31 3.58 -7.20
C GLY A 58 8.73 4.17 -7.20
N LEU A 59 9.67 3.42 -6.64
CA LEU A 59 11.09 3.79 -6.53
C LEU A 59 11.82 3.47 -7.83
N LEU A 60 12.75 4.30 -8.29
CA LEU A 60 13.52 3.94 -9.48
C LEU A 60 14.46 2.77 -9.18
N HIS A 61 14.49 1.77 -10.06
CA HIS A 61 15.36 0.60 -9.92
C HIS A 61 16.83 1.00 -9.71
N ARG A 62 17.33 1.92 -10.55
CA ARG A 62 18.71 2.44 -10.47
C ARG A 62 19.06 3.04 -9.10
N ASP A 63 18.11 3.72 -8.45
CA ASP A 63 18.36 4.38 -7.18
C ASP A 63 18.38 3.34 -6.05
N VAL A 64 17.46 2.37 -6.10
CA VAL A 64 17.43 1.23 -5.17
C VAL A 64 18.71 0.40 -5.27
N GLU A 65 19.20 0.12 -6.49
CA GLU A 65 20.47 -0.57 -6.71
C GLU A 65 21.65 0.20 -6.14
N GLN A 66 21.68 1.52 -6.32
CA GLN A 66 22.71 2.37 -5.73
C GLN A 66 22.69 2.28 -4.19
N TRP A 67 21.51 2.27 -3.56
CA TRP A 67 21.40 2.14 -2.10
C TRP A 67 21.82 0.76 -1.61
N LEU A 68 21.53 -0.29 -2.38
CA LEU A 68 21.89 -1.68 -2.06
C LEU A 68 23.37 -1.97 -2.22
N ALA A 69 24.12 -1.14 -2.96
CA ALA A 69 25.57 -1.23 -3.04
C ALA A 69 26.29 -0.84 -1.73
N ALA A 70 25.57 -0.38 -0.71
CA ALA A 70 26.15 -0.06 0.58
C ALA A 70 26.69 -1.30 1.31
N ASP A 71 27.85 -1.15 1.97
CA ASP A 71 28.50 -2.22 2.72
C ASP A 71 27.89 -2.37 4.13
N THR A 72 26.61 -2.72 4.20
CA THR A 72 25.88 -2.97 5.46
C THR A 72 25.21 -4.35 5.43
N ASP A 73 25.01 -4.94 6.61
CA ASP A 73 24.29 -6.22 6.73
C ASP A 73 22.85 -6.10 6.23
N LYS A 74 22.20 -4.95 6.47
CA LYS A 74 20.83 -4.68 6.01
C LYS A 74 20.74 -4.61 4.48
N ALA A 75 21.68 -3.91 3.83
CA ALA A 75 21.72 -3.81 2.38
C ALA A 75 21.98 -5.19 1.74
N ARG A 76 22.97 -5.95 2.25
CA ARG A 76 23.24 -7.31 1.80
C ARG A 76 22.03 -8.23 1.96
N PHE A 77 21.38 -8.19 3.11
CA PHE A 77 20.21 -9.02 3.37
C PHE A 77 19.05 -8.66 2.44
N TYR A 78 18.73 -7.37 2.31
CA TYR A 78 17.63 -6.93 1.44
C TYR A 78 17.91 -7.23 -0.03
N GLU A 79 19.15 -7.07 -0.48
CA GLU A 79 19.59 -7.46 -1.83
C GLU A 79 19.30 -8.94 -2.09
N LEU A 80 19.69 -9.83 -1.18
CA LEU A 80 19.46 -11.27 -1.32
C LEU A 80 17.98 -11.65 -1.44
N ILE A 81 17.12 -11.07 -0.61
CA ILE A 81 15.69 -11.44 -0.58
C ILE A 81 14.86 -10.77 -1.68
N SER A 82 15.28 -9.59 -2.15
CA SER A 82 14.52 -8.81 -3.13
C SER A 82 14.98 -9.02 -4.57
N ARG A 83 16.16 -9.58 -4.80
CA ARG A 83 16.75 -9.71 -6.15
C ARG A 83 15.80 -10.32 -7.17
N GLN A 84 15.21 -11.47 -6.88
CA GLN A 84 14.37 -12.17 -7.85
C GLN A 84 13.11 -11.37 -8.20
N THR A 85 12.44 -10.79 -7.19
CA THR A 85 11.23 -10.01 -7.39
C THR A 85 11.51 -8.69 -8.07
N ARG A 86 12.64 -8.02 -7.75
CA ARG A 86 13.09 -6.81 -8.43
C ARG A 86 13.38 -7.06 -9.91
N LEU A 87 14.16 -8.08 -10.24
CA LEU A 87 14.48 -8.39 -11.65
C LEU A 87 13.22 -8.72 -12.46
N TRP A 88 12.30 -9.51 -11.90
CA TRP A 88 11.01 -9.79 -12.56
C TRP A 88 10.15 -8.53 -12.75
N SER A 89 10.15 -7.61 -11.78
CA SER A 89 9.43 -6.34 -11.88
C SER A 89 10.02 -5.45 -12.97
N GLU A 90 11.34 -5.36 -13.10
CA GLU A 90 11.99 -4.56 -14.14
C GLU A 90 11.57 -5.01 -15.55
N ASP A 91 11.56 -6.33 -15.77
CA ASP A 91 11.16 -6.93 -17.06
C ASP A 91 9.67 -6.74 -17.39
N SER A 92 8.80 -6.64 -16.38
CA SER A 92 7.34 -6.68 -16.57
C SER A 92 6.62 -5.36 -16.28
N ARG A 93 7.22 -4.45 -15.52
CA ARG A 93 6.60 -3.22 -14.99
C ARG A 93 7.44 -1.96 -15.25
N GLY A 94 8.59 -2.10 -15.90
CA GLY A 94 9.44 -0.99 -16.34
C GLY A 94 10.38 -0.50 -15.24
N GLU A 95 10.74 0.78 -15.30
CA GLU A 95 11.87 1.36 -14.55
C GLU A 95 11.65 1.52 -13.04
N ARG A 96 10.44 1.20 -12.55
CA ARG A 96 10.04 1.42 -11.15
C ARG A 96 9.79 0.13 -10.38
N TRP A 97 10.37 0.09 -9.18
CA TRP A 97 10.13 -0.90 -8.14
C TRP A 97 8.99 -0.47 -7.21
N TYR A 98 7.98 -1.33 -7.07
CA TYR A 98 6.79 -1.06 -6.27
C TYR A 98 6.87 -1.74 -4.91
N ALA A 99 7.44 -1.04 -3.93
CA ALA A 99 7.56 -1.52 -2.55
C ALA A 99 6.28 -1.22 -1.74
N ALA A 100 5.22 -1.98 -2.01
CA ALA A 100 3.87 -1.78 -1.45
C ALA A 100 3.86 -1.63 0.08
N ASP A 101 4.34 -2.64 0.79
CA ASP A 101 4.36 -2.64 2.26
C ASP A 101 5.27 -1.55 2.82
N ALA A 102 6.31 -1.16 2.09
CA ALA A 102 7.22 -0.10 2.51
C ALA A 102 6.54 1.27 2.48
N LEU A 103 5.65 1.55 1.51
CA LEU A 103 4.88 2.79 1.48
C LEU A 103 3.91 2.86 2.67
N ALA A 104 3.20 1.77 2.96
CA ALA A 104 2.31 1.69 4.13
C ALA A 104 3.10 1.92 5.43
N MET A 105 4.29 1.30 5.55
CA MET A 105 5.18 1.49 6.69
C MET A 105 5.70 2.93 6.79
N ALA A 106 6.06 3.54 5.67
CA ALA A 106 6.52 4.92 5.62
C ALA A 106 5.47 5.88 6.19
N TRP A 107 4.21 5.72 5.76
CA TRP A 107 3.09 6.50 6.26
C TRP A 107 2.72 6.16 7.71
N ALA A 108 2.86 4.90 8.13
CA ALA A 108 2.68 4.51 9.53
C ALA A 108 3.72 5.18 10.44
N LEU A 109 4.99 5.26 10.03
CA LEU A 109 6.07 5.87 10.81
C LEU A 109 6.06 7.40 10.77
N GLN A 110 5.71 7.98 9.62
CA GLN A 110 5.71 9.42 9.36
C GLN A 110 4.39 9.84 8.70
N PRO A 111 3.29 9.92 9.47
CA PRO A 111 1.96 10.27 8.97
C PRO A 111 1.91 11.61 8.25
N GLU A 112 2.73 12.57 8.67
CA GLU A 112 2.85 13.90 8.09
C GLU A 112 3.38 13.90 6.65
N GLY A 113 3.94 12.78 6.19
CA GLY A 113 4.32 12.59 4.79
C GLY A 113 3.12 12.40 3.85
N GLY A 114 1.92 12.08 4.36
CA GLY A 114 0.70 11.98 3.56
C GLY A 114 0.24 13.36 3.06
N LYS A 115 0.61 13.70 1.83
CA LYS A 115 0.30 14.99 1.18
C LYS A 115 -1.13 15.08 0.69
N VAL A 116 -1.70 13.95 0.25
CA VAL A 116 -3.09 13.86 -0.20
C VAL A 116 -3.71 12.64 0.46
N VAL A 117 -4.63 12.89 1.39
CA VAL A 117 -5.35 11.86 2.13
C VAL A 117 -6.83 12.24 2.13
N GLU A 118 -7.68 11.31 1.69
CA GLU A 118 -9.12 11.53 1.60
C GLU A 118 -9.85 10.57 2.54
N GLN A 119 -10.82 11.08 3.32
CA GLN A 119 -11.68 10.22 4.13
C GLN A 119 -12.92 9.84 3.35
N ARG A 120 -13.23 8.55 3.22
CA ARG A 120 -14.42 8.08 2.48
C ARG A 120 -14.99 6.79 3.10
N PRO A 121 -16.27 6.47 2.83
CA PRO A 121 -16.80 5.15 3.10
C PRO A 121 -16.18 4.15 2.13
N LEU A 122 -15.69 3.03 2.66
CA LEU A 122 -15.12 1.93 1.89
C LEU A 122 -15.71 0.61 2.38
N SER A 123 -16.09 -0.25 1.43
CA SER A 123 -16.58 -1.61 1.69
C SER A 123 -15.87 -2.64 0.80
N ILE A 124 -15.91 -3.91 1.20
CA ILE A 124 -15.32 -5.02 0.44
C ILE A 124 -16.43 -5.78 -0.28
N GLU A 125 -16.29 -5.97 -1.59
CA GLU A 125 -17.22 -6.77 -2.40
C GLU A 125 -16.95 -8.27 -2.20
N LEU A 126 -17.97 -9.01 -1.79
CA LEU A 126 -17.87 -10.45 -1.49
C LEU A 126 -18.50 -11.36 -2.54
N THR A 127 -19.42 -10.85 -3.36
CA THR A 127 -20.36 -11.68 -4.12
C THR A 127 -20.23 -11.54 -5.64
N GLY A 128 -19.71 -10.42 -6.11
CA GLY A 128 -19.66 -10.11 -7.55
C GLY A 128 -18.81 -11.10 -8.37
N THR A 129 -19.34 -11.57 -9.50
CA THR A 129 -18.64 -12.52 -10.39
C THR A 129 -17.32 -11.97 -10.95
N ARG A 130 -17.23 -10.66 -11.16
CA ARG A 130 -16.04 -9.98 -11.72
C ARG A 130 -15.37 -9.01 -10.76
N THR A 131 -15.99 -8.76 -9.61
CA THR A 131 -15.61 -7.68 -8.68
C THR A 131 -15.38 -8.19 -7.26
N ARG A 132 -15.50 -9.50 -7.01
CA ARG A 132 -15.15 -10.08 -5.71
C ARG A 132 -13.72 -9.69 -5.31
N GLY A 133 -13.57 -9.19 -4.09
CA GLY A 133 -12.32 -8.65 -3.54
C GLY A 133 -12.05 -7.18 -3.91
N ALA A 134 -12.93 -6.52 -4.64
CA ALA A 134 -12.79 -5.08 -4.90
C ALA A 134 -13.05 -4.27 -3.62
N THR A 135 -12.25 -3.22 -3.44
CA THR A 135 -12.49 -2.16 -2.45
C THR A 135 -13.39 -1.09 -3.07
N ILE A 136 -14.66 -1.07 -2.65
CA ILE A 136 -15.67 -0.14 -3.16
C ILE A 136 -15.66 1.13 -2.33
N VAL A 137 -15.16 2.21 -2.91
CA VAL A 137 -15.10 3.54 -2.30
C VAL A 137 -16.28 4.40 -2.75
N ASP A 138 -17.05 4.91 -1.79
CA ASP A 138 -18.14 5.84 -2.06
C ASP A 138 -17.61 7.29 -2.10
N TRP A 139 -16.94 7.63 -3.20
CA TRP A 139 -16.29 8.93 -3.41
C TRP A 139 -17.23 10.13 -3.25
N ASN A 140 -18.53 9.94 -3.54
CA ASN A 140 -19.56 10.97 -3.51
C ASN A 140 -20.47 10.87 -2.27
N ARG A 141 -20.22 9.93 -1.35
CA ARG A 141 -21.03 9.70 -0.13
C ARG A 141 -22.53 9.47 -0.42
N GLN A 142 -22.82 8.75 -1.50
CA GLN A 142 -24.18 8.49 -1.97
C GLN A 142 -24.95 7.50 -1.10
N THR A 143 -24.26 6.64 -0.36
CA THR A 143 -24.87 5.58 0.47
C THR A 143 -25.31 6.08 1.85
N GLY A 144 -24.87 7.27 2.27
CA GLY A 144 -25.11 7.81 3.60
C GLY A 144 -24.33 7.10 4.72
N VAL A 145 -23.46 6.14 4.37
CA VAL A 145 -22.55 5.49 5.32
C VAL A 145 -21.48 6.49 5.77
N ALA A 146 -21.12 6.46 7.05
CA ALA A 146 -20.07 7.32 7.58
C ALA A 146 -18.69 6.94 7.01
N ASP A 147 -17.79 7.91 6.91
CA ASP A 147 -16.40 7.66 6.52
C ASP A 147 -15.74 6.72 7.53
N ASN A 148 -15.32 5.54 7.08
CA ASN A 148 -14.63 4.52 7.89
C ASN A 148 -13.16 4.36 7.50
N THR A 149 -12.69 5.12 6.51
CA THR A 149 -11.30 5.04 6.04
C THR A 149 -10.67 6.39 5.75
N ALA A 150 -9.35 6.46 5.87
CA ALA A 150 -8.50 7.47 5.27
C ALA A 150 -7.63 6.83 4.18
N LEU A 151 -7.77 7.30 2.95
CA LEU A 151 -7.13 6.77 1.76
C LEU A 151 -5.90 7.61 1.44
N LEU A 152 -4.71 7.01 1.49
CA LEU A 152 -3.48 7.66 1.06
C LEU A 152 -3.45 7.69 -0.47
N ILE A 153 -3.51 8.89 -1.06
CA ILE A 153 -3.43 9.10 -2.51
C ILE A 153 -2.04 9.62 -2.88
N GLY A 154 -1.49 10.52 -2.05
CA GLY A 154 -0.21 11.17 -2.29
C GLY A 154 0.64 11.17 -1.02
N TYR A 155 1.88 10.72 -1.13
CA TYR A 155 2.89 10.73 -0.09
C TYR A 155 4.11 11.54 -0.54
N ASP A 156 4.89 12.05 0.42
CA ASP A 156 6.15 12.73 0.12
C ASP A 156 7.19 11.72 -0.41
N GLN A 157 7.40 11.73 -1.73
CA GLN A 157 8.35 10.85 -2.41
C GLN A 157 9.78 10.96 -1.84
N ALA A 158 10.28 12.17 -1.61
CA ALA A 158 11.65 12.35 -1.12
C ALA A 158 11.80 11.81 0.31
N ARG A 159 10.76 11.97 1.14
CA ARG A 159 10.72 11.37 2.48
C ARG A 159 10.67 9.85 2.41
N PHE A 160 9.89 9.28 1.51
CA PHE A 160 9.82 7.83 1.31
C PHE A 160 11.19 7.26 0.89
N GLU A 161 11.81 7.85 -0.13
CA GLU A 161 13.14 7.47 -0.60
C GLU A 161 14.20 7.62 0.51
N ALA A 162 14.15 8.71 1.28
CA ALA A 162 15.06 8.94 2.39
C ALA A 162 14.92 7.88 3.50
N GLN A 163 13.70 7.45 3.82
CA GLN A 163 13.47 6.38 4.79
C GLN A 163 13.99 5.03 4.30
N VAL A 164 13.69 4.66 3.05
CA VAL A 164 14.15 3.39 2.47
C VAL A 164 15.68 3.37 2.42
N ARG A 165 16.29 4.45 1.92
CA ARG A 165 17.74 4.62 1.92
C ARG A 165 18.32 4.57 3.34
N GLY A 166 17.77 5.32 4.29
CA GLY A 166 18.23 5.33 5.68
C GLY A 166 18.19 3.94 6.31
N ALA A 167 17.10 3.19 6.09
CA ALA A 167 16.95 1.82 6.57
C ALA A 167 18.03 0.88 6.03
N LEU A 168 18.40 1.00 4.75
CA LEU A 168 19.48 0.21 4.12
C LEU A 168 20.87 0.64 4.62
N LEU A 169 21.08 1.95 4.82
CA LEU A 169 22.36 2.50 5.30
C LEU A 169 22.56 2.35 6.82
N GLY A 170 21.52 1.95 7.56
CA GLY A 170 21.59 1.83 9.02
C GLY A 170 21.56 3.16 9.76
N GLN A 171 20.98 4.20 9.14
CA GLN A 171 20.82 5.55 9.69
C GLN A 171 19.44 5.76 10.31
#